data_AF-A0A1V5ZQJ6-F1
#
_entry.id   AF-A0A1V5ZQJ6-F1
#
_cell.length_a   1.000
_cell.length_b   1.000
_cell.length_c   1.000
_cell.angle_alpha   90.00
_cell.angle_beta   90.00
_cell.angle_gamma   90.00
#
_symmetry.space_group_name_H-M   'P 1'
#
loop_
_entity.id
_entity.type
_entity.pdbx_description
1 polymer ?
#
loop_
_entity_poly.entity_id
_entity_poly.type
_entity_poly.pdbx_seq_one_letter_code
_entity_poly.pdbx_strand_id
1 'polypeptide(L)'
;MKRLLFVLPMLALVTVLFAGCTKNQDTNYITCTEEQKTAEVCTQEYDPVCGNDGLTYGNACSACASQNVESYKLGECVAVCDEGAEVCDTPELE
;
A
#
# COMPACT_ATOMS: atom_id res chain seq x y z
N MET A 1 -20.63 34.12 -34.10
CA MET A 1 -19.28 33.94 -33.51
C MET A 1 -19.22 34.32 -32.01
N LYS A 2 -20.24 34.02 -31.20
CA LYS A 2 -20.20 34.21 -29.72
C LYS A 2 -20.29 32.91 -28.92
N ARG A 3 -20.65 31.79 -29.56
CA ARG A 3 -20.74 30.47 -28.92
C ARG A 3 -19.36 29.93 -28.52
N LEU A 4 -18.30 30.26 -29.28
CA LEU A 4 -16.93 29.82 -29.00
C LEU A 4 -16.34 30.41 -27.70
N LEU A 5 -16.73 31.64 -27.32
CA LEU A 5 -16.27 32.31 -26.11
C LEU A 5 -16.81 31.68 -24.81
N PHE A 6 -17.98 31.03 -24.86
CA PHE A 6 -18.56 30.33 -23.70
C PHE A 6 -18.13 28.87 -23.61
N VAL A 7 -17.62 28.28 -24.70
CA VAL A 7 -17.16 26.88 -24.74
C VAL A 7 -15.77 26.71 -24.13
N LEU A 8 -14.87 27.69 -24.32
CA LEU A 8 -13.53 27.70 -23.74
C LEU A 8 -13.52 27.61 -22.19
N PRO A 9 -14.28 28.41 -21.42
CA PRO A 9 -14.32 28.30 -19.96
C PRO A 9 -15.02 27.02 -19.49
N MET A 10 -16.03 26.53 -20.22
CA MET A 10 -16.69 25.26 -19.93
C MET A 10 -15.73 24.07 -20.10
N LEU A 11 -14.93 24.05 -21.16
CA LEU A 11 -13.96 22.98 -21.41
C LEU A 11 -12.87 22.96 -20.33
N ALA A 12 -12.39 24.13 -19.90
CA ALA A 12 -11.42 24.25 -18.81
C ALA A 12 -11.97 23.77 -17.46
N LEU A 13 -13.25 24.02 -17.17
CA LEU A 13 -13.91 23.54 -15.96
C LEU A 13 -14.08 22.01 -15.97
N VAL A 14 -14.40 21.45 -17.13
CA VAL A 14 -14.50 19.99 -17.32
C VAL A 14 -13.15 19.31 -17.10
N THR A 15 -12.03 19.88 -17.58
CA THR A 15 -10.70 19.27 -17.38
C THR A 15 -10.20 19.34 -15.93
N VAL A 16 -10.57 20.38 -15.17
CA VAL A 16 -10.20 20.51 -13.76
C VAL A 16 -10.89 19.45 -12.89
N LEU A 17 -12.12 19.05 -13.23
CA LEU A 17 -12.86 18.02 -12.50
C LEU A 17 -12.25 16.61 -12.66
N PHE A 18 -11.56 16.32 -13.76
CA PHE A 18 -10.93 15.02 -13.99
C PHE A 18 -9.49 14.90 -13.44
N ALA A 19 -8.89 15.99 -12.96
CA ALA A 19 -7.50 16.00 -12.52
C ALA A 19 -7.30 15.70 -11.02
N GLY A 20 -8.37 15.58 -10.23
CA GLY A 20 -8.27 15.60 -8.77
C GLY A 20 -8.33 14.24 -8.07
N CYS A 21 -7.27 13.42 -8.17
CA CYS A 21 -6.94 12.37 -7.19
C CYS A 21 -5.45 11.95 -7.33
N THR A 22 -4.56 12.45 -6.46
CA THR A 22 -3.20 11.92 -6.31
C THR A 22 -3.18 10.96 -5.11
N LYS A 23 -3.02 9.65 -5.34
CA LYS A 23 -2.87 8.68 -4.23
C LYS A 23 -1.59 9.02 -3.46
N ASN A 24 -1.72 9.26 -2.15
CA ASN A 24 -0.59 9.44 -1.24
C ASN A 24 0.07 8.06 -1.06
N GLN A 25 1.30 7.88 -1.53
CA GLN A 25 2.03 6.65 -1.29
C GLN A 25 2.67 6.74 0.09
N ASP A 26 2.20 5.91 1.02
CA ASP A 26 2.85 5.71 2.31
C ASP A 26 4.30 5.27 2.08
N THR A 27 5.23 6.20 2.27
CA THR A 27 6.64 6.11 1.85
C THR A 27 7.48 5.09 2.62
N ASN A 28 6.86 4.28 3.49
CA ASN A 28 7.55 3.29 4.31
C ASN A 28 7.38 1.84 3.79
N TYR A 29 6.46 1.62 2.85
CA TYR A 29 6.30 0.30 2.24
C TYR A 29 7.34 0.04 1.15
N ILE A 30 8.00 -1.10 1.24
CA ILE A 30 8.91 -1.66 0.25
C ILE A 30 8.11 -2.63 -0.64
N THR A 31 8.04 -2.37 -1.94
CA THR A 31 7.34 -3.23 -2.89
C THR A 31 8.12 -4.49 -3.19
N CYS A 32 7.43 -5.64 -3.23
CA CYS A 32 8.01 -6.91 -3.64
C CYS A 32 8.44 -6.89 -5.10
N THR A 33 9.63 -7.41 -5.39
CA THR A 33 10.09 -7.59 -6.77
C THR A 33 9.48 -8.85 -7.38
N GLU A 34 9.44 -8.91 -8.71
CA GLU A 34 8.96 -10.08 -9.43
C GLU A 34 9.80 -11.33 -9.15
N GLU A 35 11.11 -11.17 -8.90
CA GLU A 35 11.98 -12.28 -8.50
C GLU A 35 11.55 -12.88 -7.16
N GLN A 36 11.27 -12.02 -6.17
CA GLN A 36 10.84 -12.46 -4.84
C GLN A 36 9.47 -13.17 -4.87
N LYS A 37 8.55 -12.70 -5.72
CA LYS A 37 7.22 -13.34 -5.89
C LYS A 37 7.31 -14.76 -6.45
N THR A 38 8.36 -15.04 -7.21
CA THR A 38 8.59 -16.37 -7.81
C THR A 38 9.54 -17.25 -6.98
N ALA A 39 9.95 -16.80 -5.79
CA ALA A 39 10.85 -17.57 -4.95
C ALA A 39 10.19 -18.86 -4.47
N GLU A 40 10.69 -20.01 -4.91
CA GLU A 40 10.22 -21.33 -4.45
C GLU A 40 10.75 -21.68 -3.05
N VAL A 41 11.88 -21.11 -2.66
CA VAL A 41 12.57 -21.39 -1.40
C VAL A 41 13.09 -20.10 -0.79
N CYS A 42 12.80 -19.89 0.50
CA CYS A 42 13.36 -18.81 1.29
C CYS A 42 14.27 -19.36 2.39
N THR A 43 15.24 -18.56 2.82
CA THR A 43 16.02 -18.86 4.03
C THR A 43 15.12 -18.79 5.26
N GLN A 44 15.54 -19.43 6.35
CA GLN A 44 14.86 -19.40 7.65
C GLN A 44 15.49 -18.36 8.60
N GLU A 45 16.20 -17.37 8.05
CA GLU A 45 16.69 -16.21 8.82
C GLU A 45 15.49 -15.44 9.36
N TYR A 46 15.58 -15.01 10.61
CA TYR A 46 14.55 -14.20 11.25
C TYR A 46 14.89 -12.71 11.14
N ASP A 47 14.33 -12.06 10.13
CA ASP A 47 14.42 -10.62 9.86
C ASP A 47 13.00 -10.10 9.55
N PRO A 48 12.15 -9.96 10.57
CA PRO A 48 10.71 -9.91 10.37
C PRO A 48 10.25 -8.68 9.60
N VAL A 49 9.17 -8.85 8.85
CA VAL A 49 8.52 -7.80 8.07
C VAL A 49 7.00 -7.84 8.24
N CYS A 50 6.34 -6.71 8.05
CA CYS A 50 4.89 -6.58 8.10
C CYS A 50 4.34 -6.41 6.68
N GLY A 51 3.62 -7.41 6.19
CA GLY A 51 2.98 -7.36 4.87
C GLY A 51 1.87 -6.32 4.82
N ASN A 52 1.53 -5.86 3.62
CA ASN A 52 0.38 -4.99 3.39
C ASN A 52 -0.97 -5.69 3.64
N ASP A 53 -0.95 -7.00 3.87
CA ASP A 53 -2.06 -7.82 4.36
C ASP A 53 -2.17 -7.83 5.89
N GLY A 54 -1.29 -7.12 6.60
CA GLY A 54 -1.31 -7.00 8.06
C GLY A 54 -0.70 -8.19 8.80
N LEU A 55 -0.04 -9.11 8.10
CA LEU A 55 0.60 -10.28 8.71
C LEU A 55 2.12 -10.11 8.86
N THR A 56 2.63 -10.60 9.98
CA THR A 56 4.08 -10.69 10.23
C THR A 56 4.66 -11.90 9.51
N TYR A 57 5.69 -11.68 8.71
CA TYR A 57 6.47 -12.71 8.03
C TYR A 57 7.87 -12.76 8.61
N GLY A 58 8.46 -13.97 8.68
CA GLY A 58 9.79 -14.16 9.27
C GLY A 58 10.92 -13.47 8.51
N ASN A 59 10.73 -13.22 7.21
CA ASN A 59 11.60 -12.36 6.41
C ASN A 59 10.92 -11.87 5.12
N ALA A 60 11.55 -10.89 4.45
CA ALA A 60 11.08 -10.30 3.20
C ALA A 60 10.84 -11.32 2.07
N CYS A 61 11.66 -12.38 1.98
CA CYS A 61 11.44 -13.44 0.98
C CYS A 61 10.12 -14.16 1.23
N SER A 62 9.91 -14.62 2.48
CA SER A 62 8.68 -15.33 2.84
C SER A 62 7.43 -14.47 2.71
N ALA A 63 7.54 -13.15 2.95
CA ALA A 63 6.47 -12.20 2.71
C ALA A 63 6.14 -12.11 1.22
N CYS A 64 7.13 -11.80 0.39
CA CYS A 64 6.90 -11.58 -1.03
C CYS A 64 6.57 -12.85 -1.83
N ALA A 65 6.92 -14.03 -1.34
CA ALA A 65 6.48 -15.31 -1.89
C ALA A 65 4.99 -15.61 -1.57
N SER A 66 4.37 -14.87 -0.65
CA SER A 66 2.94 -14.94 -0.38
C SER A 66 2.15 -14.29 -1.52
N GLN A 67 1.05 -14.93 -1.92
CA GLN A 67 0.17 -14.41 -2.98
C GLN A 67 -0.57 -13.13 -2.59
N ASN A 68 -0.69 -12.84 -1.29
CA ASN A 68 -1.47 -11.73 -0.76
C ASN A 68 -0.63 -10.49 -0.43
N VAL A 69 0.70 -10.57 -0.60
CA VAL A 69 1.63 -9.49 -0.23
C VAL A 69 2.19 -8.85 -1.49
N GLU A 70 1.90 -7.58 -1.69
CA GLU A 70 2.49 -6.75 -2.75
C GLU A 70 3.62 -5.86 -2.23
N SER A 71 3.57 -5.49 -0.96
CA SER A 71 4.57 -4.67 -0.30
C SER A 71 4.63 -4.97 1.19
N TYR A 72 5.75 -4.66 1.83
CA TYR A 72 5.96 -4.86 3.26
C TYR A 72 6.67 -3.68 3.91
N LYS A 73 6.55 -3.56 5.23
CA LYS A 73 7.37 -2.68 6.09
C LYS A 73 8.39 -3.52 6.85
N LEU A 74 9.50 -2.91 7.24
CA LEU A 74 10.48 -3.56 8.11
C LEU A 74 9.92 -3.71 9.53
N GLY A 75 10.25 -4.83 10.17
CA GLY A 75 9.77 -5.18 11.50
C GLY A 75 8.43 -5.94 11.48
N GLU A 76 8.08 -6.53 12.62
CA GLU A 76 6.80 -7.22 12.81
C GLU A 76 5.63 -6.23 12.68
N CYS A 77 4.45 -6.75 12.33
CA CYS A 77 3.23 -5.95 12.43
C CYS A 77 2.98 -5.61 13.90
N VAL A 78 3.01 -4.32 14.20
CA VAL A 78 2.61 -3.79 15.50
C VAL A 78 1.14 -3.43 15.45
N ALA A 79 0.38 -3.93 16.41
CA ALA A 79 -0.97 -3.44 16.63
C ALA A 79 -0.84 -1.98 17.11
N VAL A 80 -1.38 -1.04 16.33
CA VAL A 80 -1.33 0.37 16.70
C VAL A 80 -2.41 0.58 17.74
N CYS A 81 -2.01 0.75 18.99
CA CYS A 81 -2.92 1.11 20.07
C CYS A 81 -2.85 2.64 20.21
N ASP A 82 -3.94 3.35 19.91
CA ASP A 82 -4.05 4.76 20.27
C ASP A 82 -4.06 4.90 21.81
N GLU A 83 -3.54 6.02 22.34
CA GLU A 83 -3.50 6.27 23.79
C GLU A 83 -4.92 6.23 24.38
N GLY A 84 -5.26 5.12 25.05
CA GLY A 84 -6.57 4.89 25.68
C GLY A 84 -7.43 3.77 25.07
N ALA A 85 -6.93 2.99 24.11
CA ALA A 85 -7.62 1.81 23.61
C ALA A 85 -7.18 0.52 24.35
N GLU A 86 -8.13 -0.24 24.93
CA GLU A 86 -7.92 -1.63 25.42
C GLU A 86 -7.78 -2.65 24.28
N VAL A 87 -7.99 -2.19 23.04
CA VAL A 87 -7.94 -3.00 21.82
C VAL A 87 -6.96 -2.33 20.88
N CYS A 88 -5.85 -3.01 20.63
CA CYS A 88 -4.93 -2.63 19.57
C CYS A 88 -5.50 -3.24 18.29
N ASP A 89 -5.96 -2.41 17.36
CA ASP A 89 -6.47 -2.89 16.07
C ASP A 89 -5.29 -3.53 15.33
N THR A 90 -5.20 -4.88 15.37
CA THR A 90 -4.52 -5.60 14.30
C THR A 90 -5.34 -5.32 13.03
N PRO A 91 -4.72 -5.11 11.85
CA PRO A 91 -5.46 -5.05 10.61
C PRO A 91 -6.22 -6.37 10.46
N GLU A 92 -7.49 -6.37 10.83
CA GLU A 92 -8.30 -7.57 10.91
C GLU A 92 -8.70 -7.91 9.47
N LEU A 93 -8.37 -9.13 9.06
CA LEU A 93 -8.75 -9.74 7.80
C LEU A 93 -10.29 -9.87 7.76
N GLU A 94 -10.98 -8.94 7.10
CA GLU A 94 -12.30 -9.20 6.49
C GLU A 94 -12.17 -9.65 5.04
#